data_AF-A0A8K1D906-F1
#
_entry.id   AF-A0A8K1D906-F1
#
_cell.length_a   1.000
_cell.length_b   1.000
_cell.length_c   1.000
_cell.angle_alpha   90.00
_cell.angle_beta   90.00
_cell.angle_gamma   90.00
#
_symmetry.space_group_name_H-M   'P 1'
#
loop_
_entity.id
_entity.type
_entity.pdbx_description
1 polymer ?
#
loop_
_entity_poly.entity_id
_entity_poly.type
_entity_poly.pdbx_seq_one_letter_code
_entity_poly.pdbx_strand_id
1 'polypeptide(L)'
;PLERLSLPHVLGFLLNVPSRVTLGGLALPLSRPHWIGVRELGGTFYNLDSKLSAPVAIGAEPELRQFLREALSRGPSELFLVVPREVEEAGTWLLPE
;
A
#
# COMPACT_ATOMS: atom_id res chain seq x y z
N PRO A 1 -10.28 -4.32 -10.15
CA PRO A 1 -9.71 -2.98 -9.85
C PRO A 1 -8.17 -2.97 -9.80
N LEU A 2 -7.54 -3.75 -8.91
CA LEU A 2 -6.07 -3.80 -8.80
C LEU A 2 -5.39 -4.24 -10.11
N GLU A 3 -5.97 -5.19 -10.84
CA GLU A 3 -5.44 -5.65 -12.14
C GLU A 3 -5.42 -4.58 -13.24
N ARG A 4 -6.20 -3.52 -13.06
CA ARG A 4 -6.20 -2.37 -13.97
C ARG A 4 -5.20 -1.28 -13.56
N LEU A 5 -4.50 -1.41 -12.44
CA LEU A 5 -3.49 -0.41 -12.07
C LEU A 5 -2.31 -0.48 -13.04
N SER A 6 -1.99 0.66 -13.65
CA SER A 6 -0.79 0.85 -14.45
C SER A 6 0.36 1.25 -13.53
N LEU A 7 1.05 0.24 -12.97
CA LEU A 7 2.10 0.40 -11.97
C LEU A 7 3.26 1.31 -12.42
N PRO A 8 3.70 1.31 -13.70
CA PRO A 8 4.78 2.21 -14.14
C PRO A 8 4.49 3.70 -14.00
N HIS A 9 3.21 4.10 -13.94
CA HIS A 9 2.81 5.50 -13.76
C HIS A 9 2.62 5.89 -12.28
N VAL A 10 2.75 4.94 -11.35
CA VAL A 10 2.52 5.15 -9.92
C VAL A 10 3.85 5.30 -9.20
N LEU A 11 4.04 6.45 -8.53
CA LEU A 11 5.21 6.69 -7.70
C LEU A 11 5.19 5.82 -6.45
N GLY A 12 4.03 5.58 -5.87
CA GLY A 12 3.92 4.73 -4.69
C GLY A 12 2.49 4.65 -4.21
N PHE A 13 2.32 3.97 -3.09
CA PHE A 13 1.01 3.69 -2.52
C PHE A 13 0.99 4.12 -1.06
N LEU A 14 -0.15 4.66 -0.63
CA LEU A 14 -0.46 4.85 0.78
C LEU A 14 -1.66 3.97 1.11
N LEU A 15 -1.46 3.05 2.04
CA LEU A 15 -2.50 2.20 2.58
C LEU A 15 -2.95 2.76 3.92
N ASN A 16 -4.26 2.88 4.10
CA ASN A 16 -4.87 3.10 5.40
C ASN A 16 -5.52 1.79 5.86
N VAL A 17 -4.95 1.14 6.87
CA VAL A 17 -5.39 -0.17 7.35
C VAL A 17 -5.72 -0.17 8.83
N PRO A 18 -6.64 -1.03 9.30
CA PRO A 18 -6.91 -1.17 10.72
C PRO A 18 -5.69 -1.73 11.46
N SER A 19 -5.34 -1.14 12.60
CA SER A 19 -4.21 -1.58 13.41
C SER A 19 -4.53 -1.62 14.89
N ARG A 20 -4.19 -2.74 15.54
CA ARG A 20 -4.39 -2.93 16.97
C ARG A 20 -3.46 -2.04 17.79
N VAL A 21 -3.99 -1.50 18.87
CA VAL A 21 -3.22 -0.75 19.86
C VAL A 21 -2.59 -1.72 20.87
N THR A 22 -1.31 -1.54 21.16
CA THR A 22 -0.59 -2.28 22.21
C THR A 22 -0.22 -1.35 23.36
N LEU A 23 -0.41 -1.80 24.60
CA LEU A 23 0.03 -1.12 25.81
C LEU A 23 0.79 -2.13 26.68
N GLY A 24 2.09 -1.88 26.92
CA GLY A 24 2.93 -2.78 27.72
C GLY A 24 3.00 -4.22 27.17
N GLY A 25 2.89 -4.41 25.85
CA GLY A 25 2.89 -5.73 25.20
C GLY A 25 1.52 -6.42 25.13
N LEU A 26 0.48 -5.89 25.80
CA LEU A 26 -0.89 -6.39 25.69
C LEU A 26 -1.62 -5.73 24.52
N ALA A 27 -2.24 -6.53 23.64
CA ALA A 27 -3.11 -6.02 22.58
C ALA A 27 -4.49 -5.64 23.15
N LEU A 28 -4.85 -4.36 23.01
CA LEU A 28 -6.15 -3.86 23.42
C LEU A 28 -7.22 -4.20 22.37
N PRO A 29 -8.51 -4.34 22.76
CA PRO A 29 -9.62 -4.54 21.84
C PRO A 29 -10.02 -3.23 21.13
N LEU A 30 -9.03 -2.42 20.73
CA LEU A 30 -9.19 -1.16 20.01
C LEU A 30 -8.37 -1.21 18.73
N SER A 31 -9.01 -0.87 17.62
CA SER A 31 -8.36 -0.68 16.33
C SER A 31 -8.34 0.80 16.00
N ARG A 32 -7.22 1.28 15.44
CA ARG A 32 -7.11 2.63 14.88
C ARG A 32 -6.57 2.57 13.45
N PRO A 33 -6.90 3.56 12.61
CA PRO A 33 -6.25 3.73 11.32
C PRO A 33 -4.72 3.78 11.46
N HIS A 34 -4.03 3.13 10.52
CA HIS A 34 -2.58 3.11 10.43
C HIS A 34 -2.15 3.24 8.98
N TRP A 35 -1.24 4.17 8.73
CA TRP A 35 -0.73 4.46 7.39
C TRP A 35 0.50 3.62 7.10
N ILE A 36 0.50 2.97 5.95
CA ILE A 36 1.62 2.20 5.41
C ILE A 36 2.00 2.79 4.07
N GLY A 37 3.26 3.16 3.91
CA GLY A 37 3.83 3.55 2.62
C GLY A 37 4.35 2.33 1.87
N VAL A 38 4.16 2.29 0.55
CA VAL A 38 4.80 1.32 -0.34
C VAL A 38 5.47 2.05 -1.48
N ARG A 39 6.73 1.70 -1.78
CA ARG A 39 7.53 2.35 -2.83
C ARG A 39 8.37 1.33 -3.58
N GLU A 40 8.48 1.51 -4.89
CA GLU A 40 9.45 0.80 -5.72
C GLU A 40 10.83 1.46 -5.66
N LEU A 41 11.86 0.65 -5.45
CA LEU A 41 13.27 1.03 -5.53
C LEU A 41 14.01 -0.07 -6.29
N GLY A 42 14.50 0.25 -7.49
CA GLY A 42 15.30 -0.67 -8.31
C GLY A 42 14.55 -1.96 -8.71
N GLY A 43 13.29 -1.87 -9.14
CA GLY A 43 12.50 -3.04 -9.55
C GLY A 43 11.87 -3.83 -8.40
N THR A 44 12.11 -3.44 -7.15
CA THR A 44 11.55 -4.10 -5.96
C THR A 44 10.68 -3.13 -5.18
N PHE A 45 9.45 -3.53 -4.87
CA PHE A 45 8.56 -2.83 -3.97
C PHE A 45 8.90 -3.12 -2.52
N TYR A 46 8.85 -2.10 -1.67
CA TYR A 46 9.13 -2.19 -0.24
C TYR A 46 7.95 -1.73 0.59
N ASN A 47 7.65 -2.47 1.65
CA ASN A 47 6.80 -2.04 2.74
C ASN A 47 7.59 -1.09 3.65
N LEU A 48 7.11 0.14 3.77
CA LEU A 48 7.69 1.22 4.57
C LEU A 48 6.86 1.53 5.82
N ASP A 49 6.13 0.54 6.34
CA ASP A 49 5.41 0.64 7.61
C ASP A 49 6.38 1.07 8.74
N SER A 50 6.08 2.20 9.38
CA SER A 50 6.89 2.75 10.48
C SER A 50 6.96 1.87 11.73
N LYS A 51 6.15 0.81 11.81
CA LYS A 51 6.21 -0.21 12.88
C LYS A 51 7.28 -1.27 12.64
N LEU A 52 7.80 -1.39 11.42
CA LEU A 52 8.89 -2.29 11.10
C LEU A 52 10.22 -1.69 11.57
N SER A 53 11.17 -2.56 11.93
CA SER A 53 12.53 -2.12 12.30
C SER A 53 13.34 -1.60 11.10
N ALA A 54 12.96 -2.00 9.88
CA ALA A 54 13.55 -1.58 8.62
C ALA A 54 12.55 -1.80 7.47
N PRO A 55 12.77 -1.19 6.28
CA PRO A 55 12.01 -1.52 5.07
C PRO A 55 12.04 -3.01 4.76
N VAL A 56 10.89 -3.60 4.45
CA VAL A 56 10.77 -5.02 4.10
C VAL A 56 10.43 -5.15 2.62
N ALA A 57 11.22 -5.92 1.88
CA ALA A 57 10.97 -6.20 0.47
C ALA A 57 9.64 -6.99 0.32
N ILE A 58 8.78 -6.51 -0.56
CA ILE A 58 7.56 -7.20 -0.98
C ILE A 58 7.87 -8.08 -2.19
N GLY A 59 8.59 -7.54 -3.19
CA GLY A 59 8.91 -8.23 -4.44
C GLY A 59 8.65 -7.36 -5.66
N ALA A 60 8.37 -7.99 -6.81
CA ALA A 60 8.03 -7.30 -8.05
C ALA A 60 6.51 -7.06 -8.14
N GLU A 61 6.00 -6.76 -9.34
CA GLU A 61 4.58 -6.46 -9.55
C GLU A 61 3.61 -7.57 -9.09
N PRO A 62 3.85 -8.88 -9.34
CA PRO A 62 2.93 -9.93 -8.89
C PRO A 62 2.82 -9.98 -7.37
N GLU A 63 3.94 -9.88 -6.66
CA GLU A 63 3.99 -9.88 -5.20
C GLU A 63 3.35 -8.61 -4.62
N LEU A 64 3.56 -7.45 -5.25
CA LEU A 64 2.85 -6.22 -4.87
C LEU A 64 1.34 -6.39 -4.99
N ARG A 65 0.84 -6.94 -6.09
CA ARG A 65 -0.60 -7.14 -6.31
C ARG A 65 -1.19 -8.06 -5.25
N GLN A 66 -0.47 -9.12 -4.88
CA GLN A 66 -0.86 -9.99 -3.78
C GLN A 66 -0.87 -9.23 -2.44
N PHE A 67 0.21 -8.49 -2.13
CA PHE A 67 0.31 -7.70 -0.91
C PHE A 67 -0.83 -6.69 -0.75
N LEU A 68 -1.15 -5.93 -1.80
CA LEU A 68 -2.26 -4.96 -1.79
C LEU A 68 -3.61 -5.66 -1.58
N ARG A 69 -3.83 -6.81 -2.23
CA ARG A 69 -5.06 -7.61 -2.07
C ARG A 69 -5.22 -8.10 -0.63
N GLU A 70 -4.14 -8.57 -0.01
CA GLU A 70 -4.13 -9.01 1.37
C GLU A 70 -4.28 -7.86 2.37
N ALA A 71 -3.72 -6.69 2.09
CA ALA A 71 -3.90 -5.51 2.93
C ALA A 71 -5.36 -5.05 2.92
N LEU A 72 -5.97 -5.00 1.74
CA LEU A 72 -7.35 -4.54 1.55
C LEU A 72 -8.42 -5.53 2.04
N SER A 73 -8.08 -6.80 2.25
CA SER A 73 -9.02 -7.80 2.76
C SER A 73 -9.16 -7.82 4.29
N ARG A 74 -8.31 -7.08 5.03
CA ARG A 74 -8.22 -7.12 6.50
C ARG A 74 -9.30 -6.31 7.24
N GLY A 75 -10.23 -5.71 6.51
CA GLY A 75 -11.30 -4.87 7.06
C GLY A 75 -11.43 -3.55 6.29
N PRO A 76 -12.04 -2.51 6.89
CA PRO A 76 -12.19 -1.21 6.23
C PRO A 76 -10.79 -0.63 5.96
N SER A 77 -10.39 -0.68 4.69
CA SER A 77 -9.06 -0.32 4.23
C SER A 77 -9.17 0.54 2.99
N GLU A 78 -8.26 1.49 2.85
CA GLU A 78 -8.23 2.42 1.73
C GLU A 78 -6.86 2.35 1.05
N LEU A 79 -6.84 2.45 -0.27
CA LEU A 79 -5.64 2.53 -1.08
C LEU A 79 -5.63 3.87 -1.81
N PHE A 80 -4.60 4.66 -1.56
CA PHE A 80 -4.32 5.89 -2.28
C PHE A 80 -3.11 5.68 -3.19
N LEU A 81 -3.19 6.25 -4.38
CA LEU A 81 -2.09 6.25 -5.35
C LEU A 81 -1.36 7.58 -5.23
N VAL A 82 -0.03 7.52 -5.13
CA VAL A 82 0.82 8.69 -5.28
C VAL A 82 1.28 8.72 -6.72
N VAL A 83 0.83 9.71 -7.48
CA VAL A 83 1.10 9.86 -8.91
C VAL A 83 1.54 11.30 -9.21
N PRO A 84 2.30 11.54 -10.29
CA PRO A 84 2.49 12.89 -10.81
C PRO A 84 1.14 13.51 -11.22
N ARG A 85 1.07 14.85 -11.19
CA ARG A 85 -0.17 15.58 -11.50
C ARG A 85 -0.67 15.27 -12.92
N GLU A 86 0.25 15.21 -13.88
CA GLU A 86 -0.05 14.89 -15.28
C GLU A 86 -0.62 13.49 -15.46
N VAL A 87 -0.22 12.52 -14.62
CA VAL A 87 -0.78 11.15 -14.63
C VAL A 87 -2.19 11.15 -14.06
N GLU A 88 -2.45 11.93 -13.01
CA GLU A 88 -3.79 12.11 -12.45
C GLU A 88 -4.74 12.75 -13.48
N GLU A 89 -4.34 13.88 -14.07
CA GLU A 89 -5.13 14.61 -15.07
C GLU A 89 -5.42 13.77 -16.32
N ALA A 90 -4.47 12.93 -16.74
CA ALA A 90 -4.64 12.03 -17.88
C ALA A 90 -5.33 10.69 -17.52
N GLY A 91 -5.51 10.37 -16.24
CA GLY A 91 -6.09 9.10 -15.79
C GLY A 91 -5.25 7.86 -16.11
N THR A 92 -3.97 8.02 -16.48
CA THR A 92 -3.12 6.92 -16.99
C THR A 92 -2.64 5.95 -15.91
N TRP A 93 -2.94 6.24 -14.65
CA TRP A 93 -2.76 5.32 -13.51
C TRP A 93 -3.72 4.12 -13.56
N LEU A 94 -4.78 4.19 -14.38
CA LEU A 94 -5.74 3.11 -14.60
C LEU A 94 -5.77 2.71 -16.08
N LEU A 95 -5.65 1.41 -16.34
CA LEU A 95 -5.81 0.84 -17.67
C LEU A 95 -7.28 0.96 -18.13
N PRO A 96 -7.51 1.22 -19.43
CA PRO A 96 -8.84 1.17 -20.04
C PRO A 96 -9.55 -0.17 -19.77
N GLU A 97 -10.88 -0.16 -19.89
CA GLU A 97 -11.68 -1.41 -19.84
C GLU A 97 -11.41 -2.33 -21.03
#